data_AF-A0A1G1MFT6-F1
#
_entry.id   AF-A0A1G1MFT6-F1
#
_cell.length_a   1.000
_cell.length_b   1.000
_cell.length_c   1.000
_cell.angle_alpha   90.00
_cell.angle_beta   90.00
_cell.angle_gamma   90.00
#
_symmetry.space_group_name_H-M   'P 1'
#
loop_
_entity.id
_entity.type
_entity.pdbx_description
1 polymer ?
#
loop_
_entity_poly.entity_id
_entity_poly.type
_entity_poly.pdbx_seq_one_letter_code
_entity_poly.pdbx_strand_id
1 'polypeptide(L)'
;MEITEVRVFLKDSPDKKLKAYATVTFDNAFVVRNIKVIEGASGLFIAMPSRRIKQPCSKCGFKNESRSKYCNQCGAQLPISIRPTEQDSRDAQAEHKDIAHPITQSFRECLQKRILEAYQQEKTRAPANPL
;
A
#
# COMPACT_ATOMS: atom_id res chain seq x y z
N MET A 1 7.93 -20.39 1.02
CA MET A 1 8.55 -19.07 0.75
C MET A 1 9.06 -18.53 2.05
N GLU A 2 10.37 -18.34 2.13
CA GLU A 2 11.07 -17.85 3.30
C GLU A 2 11.36 -16.35 3.15
N ILE A 3 11.31 -15.64 4.27
CA ILE A 3 11.72 -14.23 4.32
C ILE A 3 13.18 -14.21 4.74
N THR A 4 14.06 -13.92 3.79
CA THR A 4 15.51 -14.02 4.01
C THR A 4 16.12 -12.71 4.49
N GLU A 5 15.50 -11.57 4.18
CA GLU A 5 15.95 -10.26 4.64
C GLU A 5 14.78 -9.30 4.83
N VAL A 6 14.85 -8.46 5.87
CA VAL A 6 13.93 -7.34 6.09
C VAL A 6 14.75 -6.09 6.39
N ARG A 7 14.57 -5.05 5.57
CA ARG A 7 15.15 -3.71 5.79
C ARG A 7 14.04 -2.73 6.13
N VAL A 8 14.21 -1.99 7.22
CA VAL A 8 13.23 -1.00 7.70
C VAL A 8 13.82 0.40 7.62
N PHE A 9 13.01 1.33 7.14
CA PHE A 9 13.32 2.75 7.06
C PHE A 9 12.26 3.52 7.86
N LEU A 10 12.62 3.98 9.06
CA LEU A 10 11.74 4.77 9.91
C LEU A 10 11.34 6.07 9.20
N LYS A 11 10.11 6.52 9.41
CA LYS A 11 9.58 7.73 8.80
C LYS A 11 8.65 8.45 9.76
N ASP A 12 8.91 9.73 9.98
CA ASP A 12 7.93 10.64 10.58
C ASP A 12 6.98 11.15 9.51
N SER A 13 5.70 10.92 9.74
CA SER A 13 4.59 11.43 8.92
C SER A 13 3.80 12.46 9.72
N PRO A 14 3.26 13.52 9.07
CA PRO A 14 2.51 14.57 9.77
C PRO A 14 1.29 14.01 10.51
N ASP A 15 0.61 13.03 9.91
CA ASP A 15 -0.54 12.35 10.51
C ASP A 15 -0.14 11.30 11.56
N LYS A 16 1.16 11.08 11.79
CA LYS A 16 1.79 10.06 12.65
C LYS A 16 1.37 8.60 12.37
N LYS A 17 0.49 8.34 11.40
CA LYS A 17 0.00 7.01 11.04
C LYS A 17 1.06 6.15 10.37
N LEU A 18 1.80 6.69 9.41
CA LEU A 18 2.90 5.98 8.76
C LEU A 18 4.13 6.07 9.67
N LYS A 19 4.67 4.91 10.06
CA LYS A 19 5.83 4.81 10.96
C LYS A 19 7.11 4.43 10.25
N ALA A 20 7.01 3.61 9.22
CA ALA A 20 8.17 3.15 8.46
C ALA A 20 7.76 2.61 7.08
N TYR A 21 8.76 2.55 6.20
CA TYR A 21 8.73 1.69 5.03
C TYR A 21 9.59 0.46 5.26
N ALA A 22 9.17 -0.68 4.72
CA ALA A 22 9.90 -1.93 4.75
C ALA A 22 10.16 -2.44 3.34
N THR A 23 11.33 -3.04 3.15
CA THR A 23 11.71 -3.81 1.98
C THR A 23 12.03 -5.22 2.42
N VAL A 24 11.45 -6.21 1.73
CA VAL A 24 11.57 -7.62 2.11
C VAL A 24 12.14 -8.41 0.94
N THR A 25 13.13 -9.25 1.21
CA THR A 25 13.69 -10.22 0.28
C THR A 25 13.16 -11.60 0.62
N PHE A 26 12.61 -12.30 -0.38
CA PHE A 26 12.12 -13.66 -0.29
C PHE A 26 13.06 -14.61 -1.00
N ASP A 27 13.36 -15.74 -0.35
CA ASP A 27 14.18 -16.84 -0.87
C ASP A 27 15.52 -16.37 -1.51
N ASN A 28 16.09 -15.25 -1.04
CA ASN A 28 17.28 -14.59 -1.62
C ASN A 28 17.18 -14.27 -3.13
N ALA A 29 15.98 -14.27 -3.70
CA ALA A 29 15.77 -14.19 -5.15
C ALA A 29 14.78 -13.11 -5.57
N PHE A 30 13.87 -12.68 -4.68
CA PHE A 30 12.80 -11.75 -5.02
C PHE A 30 12.62 -10.65 -3.96
N VAL A 31 12.54 -9.39 -4.38
CA VAL A 31 12.43 -8.25 -3.46
C VAL A 31 11.12 -7.51 -3.66
N VAL A 32 10.39 -7.29 -2.56
CA VAL A 32 9.22 -6.40 -2.52
C VAL A 32 9.55 -5.16 -1.72
N ARG A 33 9.40 -3.99 -2.35
CA ARG A 33 9.65 -2.67 -1.75
C ARG A 33 8.33 -1.98 -1.38
N ASN A 34 8.45 -0.91 -0.60
CA ASN A 34 7.33 -0.02 -0.26
C ASN A 34 6.19 -0.69 0.52
N ILE A 35 6.49 -1.73 1.30
CA ILE A 35 5.56 -2.19 2.35
C ILE A 35 5.56 -1.12 3.44
N LYS A 36 4.39 -0.74 3.95
CA LYS A 36 4.26 0.32 4.96
C LYS A 36 3.99 -0.30 6.33
N VAL A 37 4.63 0.22 7.36
CA VAL A 37 4.26 -0.04 8.77
C VAL A 37 3.36 1.11 9.21
N ILE A 38 2.13 0.80 9.58
CA ILE A 38 1.09 1.77 9.91
C ILE A 38 0.59 1.54 11.33
N GLU A 39 0.40 2.63 12.08
CA GLU A 39 -0.29 2.65 13.36
C GLU A 39 -1.80 2.88 13.14
N GLY A 40 -2.59 1.86 13.41
CA GLY A 40 -4.05 1.90 13.40
C GLY A 40 -4.64 1.92 14.81
N ALA A 41 -5.98 1.91 14.90
CA ALA A 41 -6.67 1.92 16.19
C ALA A 41 -6.38 0.67 17.05
N SER A 42 -6.18 -0.49 16.42
CA SER A 42 -5.90 -1.77 17.07
C SER A 42 -4.39 -2.09 17.17
N GLY A 43 -3.52 -1.11 16.91
CA GLY A 43 -2.07 -1.26 16.96
C GLY A 43 -1.38 -1.22 15.59
N LEU A 44 -0.13 -1.68 15.56
CA LEU A 44 0.71 -1.66 14.37
C LEU A 44 0.34 -2.80 13.41
N PHE A 45 0.27 -2.49 12.12
CA PHE A 45 0.05 -3.47 11.06
C PHE A 45 0.83 -3.10 9.81
N ILE A 46 0.93 -4.04 8.87
CA ILE A 46 1.56 -3.79 7.57
C ILE A 46 0.52 -3.52 6.48
N ALA A 47 0.79 -2.55 5.62
CA ALA A 47 0.06 -2.34 4.38
C ALA A 47 0.96 -2.65 3.19
N MET A 48 0.46 -3.48 2.28
CA MET A 48 1.18 -3.89 1.09
C MET A 48 1.43 -2.70 0.14
N PRO A 49 2.44 -2.79 -0.74
CA PRO A 49 2.64 -1.78 -1.78
C PRO A 49 1.42 -1.76 -2.70
N SER A 50 0.82 -0.59 -2.87
CA SER A 50 -0.41 -0.42 -3.65
C SER A 50 -0.25 0.65 -4.72
N ARG A 51 -1.03 0.51 -5.80
CA ARG A 51 -1.10 1.46 -6.91
C ARG A 51 -2.55 1.89 -7.11
N ARG A 52 -2.73 3.19 -7.33
CA ARG A 52 -4.04 3.74 -7.74
C ARG A 52 -4.35 3.32 -9.17
N ILE A 53 -5.51 2.72 -9.38
CA ILE A 53 -5.99 2.29 -10.69
C ILE A 53 -6.31 3.53 -11.53
N LYS A 54 -6.00 3.47 -12.82
CA LYS A 54 -6.37 4.49 -13.79
C LYS A 54 -7.16 3.85 -14.93
N GLN A 55 -8.22 4.52 -15.39
CA GLN A 55 -9.07 4.06 -16.47
C GLN A 55 -8.65 4.72 -17.79
N PRO A 56 -8.37 3.94 -18.86
CA PRO A 56 -8.07 4.52 -20.16
C PRO A 56 -9.32 5.13 -20.80
N CYS A 57 -9.17 6.26 -21.48
CA CYS A 57 -10.21 6.85 -22.31
C CYS A 57 -10.45 6.02 -23.57
N SER A 58 -11.71 5.73 -23.89
CA SER A 58 -12.11 5.02 -25.13
C SER A 58 -11.82 5.81 -26.41
N LYS A 59 -11.71 7.16 -26.33
CA LYS A 59 -11.45 8.02 -27.49
C LYS A 59 -9.94 8.22 -27.76
N CYS A 60 -9.14 8.51 -26.74
CA CYS A 60 -7.73 8.89 -26.91
C CYS A 60 -6.73 8.01 -26.15
N GLY A 61 -7.17 7.03 -25.38
CA GLY A 61 -6.30 6.14 -24.59
C GLY A 61 -5.68 6.76 -23.33
N PHE A 62 -5.89 8.05 -23.06
CA PHE A 62 -5.35 8.71 -21.86
C PHE A 62 -5.82 8.04 -20.57
N LYS A 63 -4.91 7.85 -19.60
CA LYS A 63 -5.16 7.14 -18.34
C LYS A 63 -5.71 8.10 -17.28
N ASN A 64 -7.03 8.19 -17.19
CA ASN A 64 -7.76 9.03 -16.25
C ASN A 64 -7.85 8.40 -14.86
N GLU A 65 -8.18 9.20 -13.86
CA GLU A 65 -8.47 8.68 -12.52
C GLU A 65 -9.75 7.84 -12.58
N SER A 66 -9.85 6.81 -11.74
CA SER A 66 -10.89 5.77 -11.86
C SER A 66 -12.34 6.28 -11.73
N ARG A 67 -12.53 7.54 -11.34
CA ARG A 67 -13.85 8.19 -11.19
C ARG A 67 -14.00 9.47 -12.01
N SER A 68 -13.07 9.78 -12.90
CA SER A 68 -13.21 10.94 -13.78
C SER A 68 -14.43 10.77 -14.68
N LYS A 69 -15.35 11.74 -14.69
CA LYS A 69 -16.54 11.73 -15.58
C LYS A 69 -16.16 12.02 -17.03
N TYR A 70 -15.13 12.83 -17.23
CA TYR A 70 -14.60 13.22 -18.53
C TYR A 70 -13.11 12.93 -18.59
N CYS A 71 -12.59 12.74 -19.79
CA CYS A 71 -11.18 12.57 -20.01
C CYS A 71 -10.43 13.89 -19.79
N ASN A 72 -9.40 13.86 -18.94
CA ASN A 72 -8.54 15.00 -18.62
C ASN A 72 -7.61 15.43 -19.78
N GLN A 73 -7.67 14.76 -20.94
CA GLN A 73 -6.88 15.09 -22.13
C GLN A 73 -7.76 15.55 -23.31
N CYS A 74 -8.84 14.85 -23.61
CA CYS A 74 -9.64 15.11 -24.82
C CYS A 74 -11.10 15.53 -24.53
N GLY A 75 -11.49 15.61 -23.25
CA GLY A 75 -12.85 15.99 -22.84
C GLY A 75 -13.94 14.93 -23.10
N ALA A 76 -13.61 13.79 -23.72
CA ALA A 76 -14.58 12.74 -23.99
C ALA A 76 -15.19 12.19 -22.68
N GLN A 77 -16.49 11.90 -22.70
CA GLN A 77 -17.16 11.26 -21.58
C GLN A 77 -16.59 9.85 -21.37
N LEU A 78 -16.19 9.56 -20.13
CA LEU A 78 -15.70 8.24 -19.76
C LEU A 78 -16.88 7.35 -19.39
N PRO A 79 -16.80 6.03 -19.61
CA PRO A 79 -17.87 5.12 -19.21
C PRO A 79 -18.02 5.16 -17.69
N ILE A 80 -19.10 5.77 -17.21
CA ILE A 80 -19.47 5.78 -15.79
C ILE A 80 -19.98 4.37 -15.48
N SER A 81 -19.34 3.67 -14.55
CA SER A 81 -19.93 2.48 -13.93
C SER A 81 -21.18 2.91 -13.15
N ILE A 82 -22.35 2.89 -13.79
CA ILE A 82 -23.62 3.08 -13.10
C ILE A 82 -23.86 1.84 -12.23
N ARG A 83 -23.53 1.93 -10.94
CA ARG A 83 -24.16 1.14 -9.88
C ARG A 83 -24.44 2.07 -8.71
N PRO A 84 -25.65 2.66 -8.60
CA PRO A 84 -26.08 3.33 -7.40
C PRO A 84 -26.73 2.30 -6.48
N THR A 85 -25.99 1.83 -5.47
CA THR A 85 -26.57 1.22 -4.26
C THR A 85 -25.68 1.55 -3.07
N GLU A 86 -26.13 2.47 -2.22
CA GLU A 86 -25.90 2.73 -0.77
C GLU A 86 -24.64 2.20 -0.01
N GLN A 87 -23.52 1.90 -0.68
CA GLN A 87 -22.31 1.32 -0.07
C GLN A 87 -21.03 2.14 -0.35
N ASP A 88 -21.16 3.47 -0.33
CA ASP A 88 -20.11 4.44 -0.69
C ASP A 88 -18.80 4.37 0.10
N SER A 89 -18.75 3.65 1.23
CA SER A 89 -17.55 3.52 2.06
C SER A 89 -16.62 2.36 1.69
N ARG A 90 -17.09 1.34 0.95
CA ARG A 90 -16.26 0.19 0.54
C ARG A 90 -15.54 0.41 -0.80
N ASP A 91 -16.08 1.27 -1.67
CA ASP A 91 -15.55 1.47 -3.03
C ASP A 91 -14.36 2.43 -3.11
N ALA A 92 -14.04 3.18 -2.06
CA ALA A 92 -12.78 3.96 -2.01
C ALA A 92 -11.55 3.03 -1.94
N GLN A 93 -11.69 1.84 -1.36
CA GLN A 93 -10.65 0.81 -1.36
C GLN A 93 -10.50 0.15 -2.75
N ALA A 94 -11.56 0.10 -3.57
CA ALA A 94 -11.49 -0.43 -4.94
C ALA A 94 -10.63 0.43 -5.88
N GLU A 95 -10.30 1.68 -5.50
CA GLU A 95 -9.45 2.57 -6.29
C GLU A 95 -7.96 2.21 -6.20
N HIS A 96 -7.53 1.59 -5.10
CA HIS A 96 -6.14 1.17 -4.91
C HIS A 96 -6.07 -0.36 -4.94
N LYS A 97 -5.19 -0.90 -5.78
CA LYS A 97 -4.89 -2.34 -5.79
C LYS A 97 -3.48 -2.58 -5.30
N ASP A 98 -3.35 -3.58 -4.44
CA ASP A 98 -2.05 -4.06 -4.01
C ASP A 98 -1.30 -4.63 -5.22
N ILE A 99 -0.05 -4.19 -5.38
CA ILE A 99 0.88 -4.68 -6.40
C ILE A 99 1.37 -6.08 -6.01
N ALA A 100 1.57 -6.32 -4.72
CA ALA A 100 1.94 -7.60 -4.17
C ALA A 100 1.12 -7.86 -2.91
N HIS A 101 0.62 -9.08 -2.72
CA HIS A 101 -0.11 -9.45 -1.51
C HIS A 101 0.10 -10.95 -1.19
N PRO A 102 0.15 -11.32 0.10
CA PRO A 102 0.15 -12.71 0.50
C PRO A 102 -1.19 -13.36 0.13
N ILE A 103 -1.13 -14.55 -0.47
CA ILE A 103 -2.34 -15.29 -0.87
C ILE A 103 -2.94 -16.04 0.33
N THR A 104 -2.11 -16.60 1.19
CA THR A 104 -2.55 -17.39 2.35
C THR A 104 -2.49 -16.58 3.64
N GLN A 105 -3.42 -16.86 4.56
CA GLN A 105 -3.46 -16.24 5.88
C GLN A 105 -2.19 -16.52 6.69
N SER A 106 -1.73 -17.76 6.70
CA SER A 106 -0.51 -18.16 7.42
C SER A 106 0.72 -17.36 6.98
N PHE A 107 0.85 -17.12 5.68
CA PHE A 107 1.97 -16.33 5.16
C PHE A 107 1.80 -14.84 5.47
N ARG A 108 0.56 -14.31 5.44
CA ARG A 108 0.26 -12.94 5.86
C ARG A 108 0.69 -12.67 7.30
N GLU A 109 0.35 -13.59 8.21
CA GLU A 109 0.70 -13.49 9.63
C GLU A 109 2.21 -13.57 9.84
N CYS A 110 2.87 -14.51 9.17
CA CYS A 110 4.33 -14.64 9.18
C CYS A 110 5.03 -13.36 8.69
N LEU A 111 4.59 -12.82 7.55
CA LEU A 111 5.13 -11.59 6.96
C LEU A 111 4.95 -10.39 7.89
N GLN A 112 3.74 -10.22 8.45
CA GLN A 112 3.47 -9.14 9.40
C GLN A 112 4.36 -9.24 10.63
N LYS A 113 4.45 -10.43 11.24
CA LYS A 113 5.29 -10.65 12.41
C LYS A 113 6.75 -10.27 12.14
N ARG A 114 7.34 -10.81 11.07
CA ARG A 114 8.75 -10.56 10.72
C ARG A 114 9.06 -9.08 10.47
N ILE A 115 8.17 -8.36 9.78
CA ILE A 115 8.36 -6.93 9.52
C ILE A 115 8.23 -6.11 10.80
N LEU A 116 7.24 -6.42 11.65
CA LEU A 116 7.03 -5.67 12.89
C LEU A 116 8.15 -5.90 13.90
N GLU A 117 8.69 -7.12 14.00
CA GLU A 117 9.88 -7.42 14.81
C GLU A 117 11.10 -6.60 14.35
N ALA A 118 11.38 -6.58 13.03
CA ALA A 118 12.47 -5.78 12.48
C ALA A 118 12.27 -4.28 12.72
N TYR A 119 11.03 -3.79 12.63
CA TYR A 119 10.69 -2.40 12.92
C TYR A 119 10.94 -2.03 14.38
N GLN A 120 10.57 -2.88 15.32
CA GLN A 120 10.82 -2.65 16.74
C GLN A 120 12.32 -2.59 17.04
N GLN A 121 13.10 -3.51 16.47
CA GLN A 121 14.56 -3.52 16.61
C GLN A 121 15.18 -2.23 16.07
N GLU A 122 14.77 -1.79 14.88
CA GLU A 122 15.28 -0.56 14.27
C GLU A 122 14.88 0.67 15.09
N LYS A 123 13.67 0.70 15.64
CA LYS A 123 13.19 1.78 16.52
C LYS A 123 14.01 1.89 17.80
N THR A 124 14.45 0.77 18.37
CA THR A 124 15.33 0.76 19.56
C THR A 124 16.77 1.12 19.21
N ARG A 125 17.23 0.74 18.01
CA ARG A 125 18.60 1.00 17.55
C ARG A 125 18.82 2.45 17.12
N ALA A 126 17.81 3.10 16.56
CA ALA A 126 17.85 4.53 16.29
C ALA A 126 17.76 5.28 17.63
N PRO A 127 18.84 5.90 18.15
CA PRO A 127 18.69 6.80 19.28
C PRO A 127 17.72 7.91 18.91
N ALA A 128 16.88 8.34 19.86
CA ALA A 128 16.07 9.54 19.72
C ALA A 128 17.00 10.66 19.27
N ASN A 129 16.82 11.14 18.04
CA ASN A 129 17.62 12.21 17.47
C ASN A 129 17.52 13.42 18.42
N PRO A 130 18.57 13.78 19.17
CA PRO A 130 18.52 15.00 19.96
C PRO A 130 18.54 16.15 18.95
N LEU A 131 17.54 17.03 19.06
CA LEU A 131 17.50 18.31 18.37
C LEU A 131 18.76 19.13 18.63
#